data_AF-A0A952CIE4-F1
#
_entry.id   AF-A0A952CIE4-F1
#
_cell.length_a   1.000
_cell.length_b   1.000
_cell.length_c   1.000
_cell.angle_alpha   90.00
_cell.angle_beta   90.00
_cell.angle_gamma   90.00
#
_symmetry.space_group_name_H-M   'P 1'
#
loop_
_entity.id
_entity.type
_entity.pdbx_description
1 polymer ?
#
loop_
_entity_poly.entity_id
_entity_poly.type
_entity_poly.pdbx_seq_one_letter_code
_entity_poly.pdbx_strand_id
1 'polypeptide(L)'
;MSRMAPWALSLAFLPGHLACVPQDGAPDGLASVLGATAVSPSDSASAPADLPSAVRGTVWPGGYQVFDLGPSDAGRRWRISPDAALGSPIVAALFDQDMNLLGRAYMGSGTRLEHILRNNVETLYLGIAGPLGGRETSYSLRLDLGNAAIPPPQRHVVWLNFADGRDVRVHGRDPVTFGPFDAGVIGAEYAGQTQAIKDLIMAAVRLDYAAYDIDVLSSDDGPPPDEPHSVVHFGGYDPTLLGLADSVDRYNVRLSESAIVYVGTFAAYRSLGLSADEVAVMLANVASHELGHLLGLYHTADADDIMDTTGSVWDLADSQAFRRAKLEPSVFPTGMENSPEILQQTLGVSSSVAKLSAQSARTKLAALRGARQFSARELRHACGTCADPDH
;
A
#
# COMPACT_ATOMS: atom_id res chain seq x y z
N MET A 1 48.94 27.85 22.29
CA MET A 1 49.02 26.39 22.39
C MET A 1 47.85 25.90 23.23
N SER A 2 46.76 25.47 22.60
CA SER A 2 45.69 24.73 23.27
C SER A 2 45.06 23.81 22.22
N ARG A 3 45.18 22.50 22.43
CA ARG A 3 44.68 21.46 21.54
C ARG A 3 43.21 21.22 21.87
N MET A 4 42.32 21.42 20.91
CA MET A 4 40.94 20.92 20.98
C MET A 4 40.91 19.45 20.52
N ALA A 5 40.29 18.60 21.32
CA ALA A 5 40.02 17.20 21.03
C ALA A 5 38.75 17.06 20.16
N PRO A 6 38.69 16.08 19.24
CA PRO A 6 37.49 15.83 18.45
C PRO A 6 36.44 15.07 19.27
N TRP A 7 35.20 15.54 19.21
CA TRP A 7 34.03 14.80 19.69
C TRP A 7 33.66 13.73 18.67
N ALA A 8 33.72 12.47 19.09
CA ALA A 8 33.12 11.36 18.36
C ALA A 8 31.61 11.37 18.61
N LEU A 9 30.81 11.64 17.56
CA LEU A 9 29.38 11.39 17.57
C LEU A 9 29.16 9.90 17.28
N SER A 10 28.85 9.11 18.30
CA SER A 10 28.28 7.78 18.11
C SER A 10 26.86 7.94 17.58
N LEU A 11 26.65 7.68 16.28
CA LEU A 11 25.32 7.38 15.74
C LEU A 11 24.93 5.99 16.23
N ALA A 12 24.08 5.94 17.26
CA ALA A 12 23.33 4.75 17.57
C ALA A 12 22.30 4.54 16.46
N PHE A 13 22.50 3.51 15.64
CA PHE A 13 21.45 2.97 14.78
C PHE A 13 20.36 2.40 15.68
N LEU A 14 19.20 3.06 15.68
CA LEU A 14 17.98 2.48 16.23
C LEU A 14 17.37 1.56 15.15
N PRO A 15 17.08 0.29 15.44
CA PRO A 15 16.25 -0.53 14.56
C PRO A 15 14.82 0.02 14.62
N GLY A 16 14.43 0.81 13.62
CA GLY A 16 13.05 1.22 13.42
C GLY A 16 12.27 0.08 12.79
N HIS A 17 11.51 -0.67 13.58
CA HIS A 17 10.47 -1.54 13.07
C HIS A 17 9.30 -0.69 12.60
N LEU A 18 9.13 -0.57 11.29
CA LEU A 18 7.91 -0.05 10.68
C LEU A 18 6.92 -1.20 10.52
N ALA A 19 6.18 -1.45 11.59
CA ALA A 19 4.93 -2.19 11.53
C ALA A 19 3.78 -1.18 11.65
N CYS A 20 2.75 -1.31 10.81
CA CYS A 20 1.42 -0.85 11.18
C CYS A 20 0.98 -1.61 12.43
N VAL A 21 1.21 -1.04 13.61
CA VAL A 21 0.74 -1.57 14.88
C VAL A 21 -0.72 -1.15 15.06
N PRO A 22 -1.69 -2.09 15.10
CA PRO A 22 -2.91 -1.82 15.83
C PRO A 22 -2.54 -1.76 17.32
N GLN A 23 -3.07 -0.77 18.06
CA GLN A 23 -2.90 -0.69 19.51
C GLN A 23 -3.18 -2.05 20.17
N ASP A 24 -2.13 -2.72 20.63
CA ASP A 24 -1.96 -3.30 21.98
C ASP A 24 -0.59 -4.01 22.05
N GLY A 25 0.24 -3.62 23.01
CA GLY A 25 1.66 -3.96 23.07
C GLY A 25 2.02 -5.27 23.79
N ALA A 26 3.14 -5.89 23.37
CA ALA A 26 4.07 -6.71 24.18
C ALA A 26 5.35 -7.04 23.36
N PRO A 27 6.52 -7.31 24.01
CA PRO A 27 7.85 -7.25 23.38
C PRO A 27 8.45 -8.59 22.88
N ASP A 28 9.57 -8.44 22.19
CA ASP A 28 10.31 -9.32 21.25
C ASP A 28 10.83 -10.69 21.72
N GLY A 29 11.01 -11.57 20.71
CA GLY A 29 11.89 -12.75 20.74
C GLY A 29 11.78 -13.63 19.48
N LEU A 30 12.65 -13.40 18.48
CA LEU A 30 12.77 -14.17 17.22
C LEU A 30 13.57 -15.48 17.40
N ALA A 31 13.07 -16.59 16.84
CA ALA A 31 13.84 -17.57 16.03
C ALA A 31 12.97 -18.73 15.49
N SER A 32 12.95 -18.85 14.14
CA SER A 32 12.86 -20.07 13.30
C SER A 32 11.96 -21.25 13.73
N VAL A 33 10.91 -21.57 12.93
CA VAL A 33 10.63 -22.92 12.37
C VAL A 33 9.75 -22.77 11.10
N LEU A 34 10.25 -23.21 9.93
CA LEU A 34 9.44 -23.46 8.73
C LEU A 34 9.01 -24.93 8.70
N GLY A 35 7.71 -25.18 8.56
CA GLY A 35 7.15 -26.52 8.41
C GLY A 35 5.66 -26.48 8.12
N ALA A 36 5.25 -25.89 6.99
CA ALA A 36 3.90 -26.01 6.47
C ALA A 36 3.93 -26.93 5.23
N THR A 37 3.27 -28.08 5.32
CA THR A 37 3.03 -28.97 4.17
C THR A 37 1.98 -28.33 3.26
N ALA A 38 2.40 -27.94 2.06
CA ALA A 38 1.50 -27.54 0.99
C ALA A 38 0.66 -28.75 0.52
N VAL A 39 -0.66 -28.59 0.47
CA VAL A 39 -1.55 -29.54 -0.19
C VAL A 39 -1.55 -29.20 -1.69
N SER A 40 -1.23 -30.17 -2.54
CA SER A 40 -1.31 -30.02 -4.00
C SER A 40 -2.78 -30.11 -4.46
N PRO A 41 -3.24 -29.26 -5.40
CA PRO A 41 -4.59 -29.34 -5.94
C PRO A 41 -4.75 -30.59 -6.82
N SER A 42 -5.89 -31.29 -6.67
CA SER A 42 -6.26 -32.46 -7.49
C SER A 42 -7.32 -32.10 -8.53
N ASP A 43 -7.02 -32.35 -9.80
CA ASP A 43 -7.91 -32.12 -10.95
C ASP A 43 -9.06 -33.14 -11.01
N SER A 44 -10.26 -32.77 -10.56
CA SER A 44 -11.51 -33.40 -11.02
C SER A 44 -12.74 -32.56 -10.64
N ALA A 45 -13.23 -31.75 -11.59
CA ALA A 45 -14.42 -30.92 -11.43
C ALA A 45 -15.71 -31.71 -11.73
N SER A 46 -16.24 -32.36 -10.70
CA SER A 46 -17.68 -32.60 -10.55
C SER A 46 -18.32 -31.38 -9.86
N ALA A 47 -19.60 -31.09 -10.15
CA ALA A 47 -20.36 -30.03 -9.47
C ALA A 47 -20.13 -30.09 -7.95
N PRO A 48 -19.79 -28.98 -7.27
CA PRO A 48 -19.23 -29.06 -5.94
C PRO A 48 -20.25 -29.67 -4.98
N ALA A 49 -19.79 -30.69 -4.25
CA ALA A 49 -20.40 -31.17 -3.03
C ALA A 49 -20.74 -29.98 -2.12
N ASP A 50 -21.79 -30.12 -1.30
CA ASP A 50 -22.24 -29.10 -0.35
C ASP A 50 -21.05 -28.38 0.29
N LEU A 51 -20.88 -27.09 -0.02
CA LEU A 51 -19.80 -26.29 0.57
C LEU A 51 -19.92 -26.36 2.10
N PRO A 52 -18.80 -26.51 2.82
CA PRO A 52 -18.85 -26.57 4.26
C PRO A 52 -19.47 -25.28 4.80
N SER A 53 -20.46 -25.39 5.69
CA SER A 53 -21.06 -24.23 6.34
C SER A 53 -20.12 -23.54 7.32
N ALA A 54 -18.99 -24.18 7.67
CA ALA A 54 -17.97 -23.63 8.55
C ALA A 54 -16.58 -24.24 8.26
N VAL A 55 -15.54 -23.45 8.52
CA VAL A 55 -14.13 -23.91 8.54
C VAL A 55 -13.58 -23.83 9.96
N ARG A 56 -12.73 -24.79 10.33
CA ARG A 56 -12.15 -24.90 11.67
C ARG A 56 -10.69 -25.24 11.57
N GLY A 57 -9.92 -24.71 12.50
CA GLY A 57 -8.49 -25.01 12.58
C GLY A 57 -7.82 -24.27 13.71
N THR A 58 -6.49 -24.28 13.63
CA THR A 58 -5.62 -23.59 14.57
C THR A 58 -4.47 -22.97 13.76
N VAL A 59 -4.19 -21.70 14.01
CA VAL A 59 -3.05 -20.98 13.43
C VAL A 59 -2.06 -20.62 14.53
N TRP A 60 -0.78 -20.78 14.23
CA TRP A 60 0.33 -20.32 15.06
C TRP A 60 0.79 -18.90 14.65
N PRO A 61 1.59 -18.21 15.45
CA PRO A 61 2.11 -16.88 15.10
C PRO A 61 2.90 -16.92 13.79
N GLY A 62 2.52 -16.07 12.84
CA GLY A 62 3.07 -16.06 11.47
C GLY A 62 2.69 -17.26 10.59
N GLY A 63 1.96 -18.23 11.14
CA GLY A 63 1.41 -19.37 10.41
C GLY A 63 0.15 -19.00 9.65
N TYR A 64 -0.14 -19.76 8.59
CA TYR A 64 -1.38 -19.63 7.85
C TYR A 64 -1.89 -20.97 7.31
N GLN A 65 -3.18 -21.00 7.00
CA GLN A 65 -3.89 -22.11 6.36
C GLN A 65 -4.68 -21.56 5.17
N VAL A 66 -4.80 -22.33 4.10
CA VAL A 66 -5.60 -21.97 2.92
C VAL A 66 -6.58 -23.09 2.64
N PHE A 67 -7.86 -22.74 2.51
CA PHE A 67 -8.95 -23.65 2.20
C PHE A 67 -9.44 -23.39 0.79
N ASP A 68 -9.58 -24.46 0.00
CA ASP A 68 -10.28 -24.43 -1.27
C ASP A 68 -11.79 -24.43 -1.02
N LEU A 69 -12.45 -23.37 -1.48
CA LEU A 69 -13.91 -23.18 -1.39
C LEU A 69 -14.62 -23.48 -2.70
N GLY A 70 -13.91 -24.00 -3.71
CA GLY A 70 -14.43 -24.32 -5.02
C GLY A 70 -14.78 -23.10 -5.88
N PRO A 71 -15.44 -23.31 -7.02
CA PRO A 71 -15.82 -22.24 -7.93
C PRO A 71 -16.87 -21.31 -7.32
N SER A 72 -16.87 -20.05 -7.73
CA SER A 72 -17.86 -19.07 -7.26
C SER A 72 -18.20 -18.03 -8.32
N ASP A 73 -19.49 -17.71 -8.44
CA ASP A 73 -20.01 -16.80 -9.45
C ASP A 73 -19.87 -15.32 -9.03
N ALA A 74 -19.75 -14.45 -10.02
CA ALA A 74 -19.89 -13.00 -9.83
C ALA A 74 -21.26 -12.67 -9.20
N GLY A 75 -21.27 -11.69 -8.29
CA GLY A 75 -22.45 -11.32 -7.50
C GLY A 75 -22.70 -12.23 -6.29
N ARG A 76 -21.95 -13.33 -6.14
CA ARG A 76 -21.97 -14.10 -4.89
C ARG A 76 -21.40 -13.24 -3.76
N ARG A 77 -22.17 -13.12 -2.69
CA ARG A 77 -21.77 -12.48 -1.44
C ARG A 77 -21.28 -13.55 -0.47
N TRP A 78 -20.05 -13.38 -0.03
CA TRP A 78 -19.40 -14.17 1.00
C TRP A 78 -19.38 -13.37 2.30
N ARG A 79 -19.87 -13.96 3.39
CA ARG A 79 -19.74 -13.44 4.75
C ARG A 79 -19.09 -14.49 5.62
N ILE A 80 -17.96 -14.13 6.22
CA ILE A 80 -17.14 -15.02 7.03
C ILE A 80 -17.06 -14.40 8.41
N SER A 81 -17.60 -15.09 9.41
CA SER A 81 -17.74 -14.59 10.79
C SER A 81 -17.29 -15.65 11.77
N PRO A 82 -16.70 -15.29 12.92
CA PRO A 82 -16.34 -16.26 13.93
C PRO A 82 -17.60 -16.77 14.65
N ASP A 83 -17.70 -18.07 14.89
CA ASP A 83 -18.83 -18.70 15.60
C ASP A 83 -18.86 -18.34 17.08
N ALA A 84 -17.70 -18.02 17.64
CA ALA A 84 -17.50 -17.63 19.03
C ALA A 84 -16.40 -16.57 19.11
N ALA A 85 -16.28 -15.88 20.24
CA ALA A 85 -15.18 -14.96 20.47
C ALA A 85 -13.82 -15.68 20.29
N LEU A 86 -12.95 -15.10 19.47
CA LEU A 86 -11.60 -15.62 19.25
C LEU A 86 -10.70 -15.28 20.44
N GLY A 87 -9.81 -16.20 20.81
CA GLY A 87 -8.83 -15.97 21.87
C GLY A 87 -7.74 -14.95 21.50
N SER A 88 -7.51 -14.75 20.20
CA SER A 88 -6.64 -13.72 19.64
C SER A 88 -7.19 -13.28 18.27
N PRO A 89 -6.93 -12.06 17.80
CA PRO A 89 -7.25 -11.69 16.44
C PRO A 89 -6.54 -12.60 15.43
N ILE A 90 -7.21 -12.93 14.33
CA ILE A 90 -6.62 -13.62 13.17
C ILE A 90 -6.87 -12.78 11.92
N VAL A 91 -6.16 -13.05 10.84
CA VAL A 91 -6.43 -12.44 9.53
C VAL A 91 -7.18 -13.45 8.67
N ALA A 92 -8.33 -13.05 8.11
CA ALA A 92 -9.01 -13.80 7.06
C ALA A 92 -8.85 -13.07 5.73
N ALA A 93 -8.57 -13.82 4.66
CA ALA A 93 -8.42 -13.31 3.31
C ALA A 93 -9.12 -14.22 2.29
N LEU A 94 -9.73 -13.64 1.27
CA LEU A 94 -10.26 -14.34 0.11
C LEU A 94 -9.33 -14.14 -1.08
N PHE A 95 -9.07 -15.20 -1.84
CA PHE A 95 -8.26 -15.17 -3.05
C PHE A 95 -8.97 -15.85 -4.22
N ASP A 96 -8.67 -15.44 -5.45
CA ASP A 96 -9.09 -16.12 -6.68
C ASP A 96 -8.15 -17.29 -7.06
N GLN A 97 -8.39 -17.92 -8.22
CA GLN A 97 -7.60 -19.06 -8.70
C GLN A 97 -6.12 -18.72 -8.97
N ASP A 98 -5.80 -17.43 -9.16
CA ASP A 98 -4.46 -16.93 -9.38
C ASP A 98 -3.80 -16.46 -8.08
N MET A 99 -4.44 -16.70 -6.92
CA MET A 99 -4.04 -16.22 -5.60
C MET A 99 -4.00 -14.69 -5.48
N ASN A 100 -4.79 -13.96 -6.28
CA ASN A 100 -4.95 -12.51 -6.10
C ASN A 100 -5.88 -12.24 -4.92
N LEU A 101 -5.51 -11.28 -4.08
CA LEU A 101 -6.29 -10.88 -2.92
C LEU A 101 -7.59 -10.21 -3.38
N LEU A 102 -8.70 -10.88 -3.09
CA LEU A 102 -10.03 -10.36 -3.36
C LEU A 102 -10.54 -9.54 -2.17
N GLY A 103 -10.16 -9.90 -0.95
CA GLY A 103 -10.57 -9.17 0.25
C GLY A 103 -9.95 -9.69 1.53
N ARG A 104 -9.84 -8.83 2.54
CA ARG A 104 -9.18 -9.13 3.82
C ARG A 104 -9.92 -8.50 4.99
N ALA A 105 -9.89 -9.15 6.14
CA ALA A 105 -10.26 -8.56 7.42
C ALA A 105 -9.41 -9.10 8.58
N TYR A 106 -9.13 -8.24 9.56
CA TYR A 106 -8.73 -8.69 10.89
C TYR A 106 -9.98 -9.14 11.65
N MET A 107 -10.01 -10.42 11.99
CA MET A 107 -11.14 -11.09 12.61
C MET A 107 -10.93 -11.10 14.12
N GLY A 108 -11.84 -10.45 14.84
CA GLY A 108 -11.95 -10.47 16.30
C GLY A 108 -13.39 -10.69 16.75
N SER A 109 -13.71 -10.34 17.99
CA SER A 109 -15.10 -10.41 18.47
C SER A 109 -15.98 -9.40 17.72
N GLY A 110 -16.97 -9.89 16.96
CA GLY A 110 -17.94 -9.04 16.24
C GLY A 110 -17.48 -8.53 14.87
N THR A 111 -16.22 -8.75 14.48
CA THR A 111 -15.72 -8.39 13.14
C THR A 111 -15.94 -9.54 12.17
N ARG A 112 -16.25 -9.20 10.91
CA ARG A 112 -16.45 -10.16 9.83
C ARG A 112 -15.75 -9.73 8.55
N LEU A 113 -15.38 -10.69 7.71
CA LEU A 113 -15.03 -10.45 6.32
C LEU A 113 -16.31 -10.55 5.48
N GLU A 114 -16.63 -9.49 4.74
CA GLU A 114 -17.72 -9.48 3.77
C GLU A 114 -17.18 -9.06 2.39
N HIS A 115 -17.56 -9.81 1.35
CA HIS A 115 -17.09 -9.58 0.00
C HIS A 115 -18.15 -9.98 -1.02
N ILE A 116 -18.29 -9.20 -2.09
CA ILE A 116 -19.14 -9.53 -3.25
C ILE A 116 -18.19 -9.76 -4.42
N LEU A 117 -18.18 -10.97 -4.96
CA LEU A 117 -17.34 -11.30 -6.10
C LEU A 117 -17.73 -10.47 -7.32
N ARG A 118 -16.75 -9.87 -7.98
CA ARG A 118 -16.98 -9.04 -9.18
C ARG A 118 -16.86 -9.84 -10.48
N ASN A 119 -16.07 -10.90 -10.45
CA ASN A 119 -15.85 -11.82 -11.55
C ASN A 119 -16.18 -13.25 -11.10
N ASN A 120 -16.51 -14.11 -12.06
CA ASN A 120 -16.52 -15.54 -11.80
C ASN A 120 -15.08 -15.98 -11.50
N VAL A 121 -14.92 -16.84 -10.51
CA VAL A 121 -13.63 -17.45 -10.15
C VAL A 121 -13.74 -18.96 -10.29
N GLU A 122 -12.74 -19.58 -10.91
CA GLU A 122 -12.70 -21.04 -11.07
C GLU A 122 -12.46 -21.73 -9.74
N THR A 123 -11.70 -21.08 -8.86
CA THR A 123 -11.45 -21.53 -7.50
C THR A 123 -11.36 -20.32 -6.60
N LEU A 124 -12.14 -20.31 -5.53
CA LEU A 124 -12.05 -19.34 -4.46
C LEU A 124 -11.29 -19.97 -3.30
N TYR A 125 -10.31 -19.26 -2.77
CA TYR A 125 -9.58 -19.69 -1.58
C TYR A 125 -9.91 -18.81 -0.38
N LEU A 126 -9.99 -19.42 0.80
CA LEU A 126 -10.02 -18.72 2.09
C LEU A 126 -8.70 -18.95 2.82
N GLY A 127 -7.89 -17.90 2.95
CA GLY A 127 -6.70 -17.89 3.77
C GLY A 127 -6.99 -17.42 5.20
N ILE A 128 -6.49 -18.14 6.20
CA ILE A 128 -6.53 -17.77 7.62
C ILE A 128 -5.11 -17.70 8.15
N ALA A 129 -4.69 -16.59 8.76
CA ALA A 129 -3.35 -16.40 9.31
C ALA A 129 -3.37 -15.92 10.77
N GLY A 130 -2.42 -16.38 11.56
CA GLY A 130 -2.15 -15.83 12.89
C GLY A 130 -1.25 -14.59 12.80
N PRO A 131 -1.41 -13.59 13.68
CA PRO A 131 -0.55 -12.41 13.66
C PRO A 131 0.91 -12.77 14.00
N LEU A 132 1.88 -12.02 13.45
CA LEU A 132 3.32 -12.32 13.56
C LEU A 132 3.86 -12.35 15.00
N GLY A 133 3.23 -11.62 15.93
CA GLY A 133 3.56 -11.64 17.38
C GLY A 133 2.47 -12.29 18.25
N GLY A 134 1.56 -13.04 17.64
CA GLY A 134 0.39 -13.59 18.31
C GLY A 134 0.67 -14.76 19.25
N ARG A 135 -0.41 -15.40 19.68
CA ARG A 135 -0.38 -16.75 20.24
C ARG A 135 -1.08 -17.71 19.30
N GLU A 136 -0.83 -19.00 19.49
CA GLU A 136 -1.63 -20.04 18.86
C GLU A 136 -3.12 -19.80 19.12
N THR A 137 -3.91 -19.78 18.04
CA THR A 137 -5.33 -19.42 18.08
C THR A 137 -6.15 -20.45 17.33
N SER A 138 -6.98 -21.18 18.07
CA SER A 138 -8.02 -22.02 17.48
C SER A 138 -9.20 -21.17 17.03
N TYR A 139 -9.80 -21.54 15.90
CA TYR A 139 -10.91 -20.81 15.31
C TYR A 139 -11.99 -21.75 14.76
N SER A 140 -13.22 -21.23 14.73
CA SER A 140 -14.35 -21.78 13.98
C SER A 140 -15.03 -20.60 13.29
N LEU A 141 -15.03 -20.60 11.95
CA LEU A 141 -15.61 -19.52 11.15
C LEU A 141 -16.79 -20.06 10.35
N ARG A 142 -17.94 -19.40 10.49
CA ARG A 142 -19.13 -19.67 9.69
C ARG A 142 -19.00 -19.00 8.32
N LEU A 143 -19.43 -19.73 7.30
CA LEU A 143 -19.53 -19.25 5.92
C LEU A 143 -21.01 -19.02 5.59
N ASP A 144 -21.42 -17.75 5.55
CA ASP A 144 -22.77 -17.34 5.18
C ASP A 144 -22.77 -16.87 3.71
N LEU A 145 -23.39 -17.65 2.83
CA LEU A 145 -23.48 -17.36 1.40
C LEU A 145 -24.79 -16.64 1.06
N GLY A 146 -24.70 -15.64 0.19
CA GLY A 146 -25.87 -14.97 -0.38
C GLY A 146 -25.58 -14.44 -1.77
N ASN A 147 -26.55 -13.79 -2.38
CA ASN A 147 -26.35 -13.06 -3.64
C ASN A 147 -26.53 -11.56 -3.39
N ALA A 148 -25.82 -10.75 -4.16
CA ALA A 148 -25.88 -9.31 -4.12
C ALA A 148 -25.64 -8.72 -5.51
N ALA A 149 -26.15 -7.51 -5.74
CA ALA A 149 -25.71 -6.74 -6.90
C ALA A 149 -24.22 -6.43 -6.77
N ILE A 150 -23.48 -6.61 -7.85
CA ILE A 150 -22.09 -6.19 -7.95
C ILE A 150 -22.09 -4.65 -7.96
N PRO A 151 -21.44 -3.98 -6.99
CA PRO A 151 -21.33 -2.52 -7.04
C PRO A 151 -20.63 -2.12 -8.34
N PRO A 152 -21.17 -1.18 -9.14
CA PRO A 152 -20.46 -0.72 -10.33
C PRO A 152 -19.15 -0.03 -9.92
N PRO A 153 -18.15 0.04 -10.80
CA PRO A 153 -17.04 0.97 -10.62
C PRO A 153 -17.55 2.41 -10.53
N GLN A 154 -16.85 3.24 -9.78
CA GLN A 154 -17.28 4.61 -9.47
C GLN A 154 -16.13 5.59 -9.66
N ARG A 155 -16.35 6.61 -10.51
CA ARG A 155 -15.43 7.74 -10.68
C ARG A 155 -15.06 8.34 -9.33
N HIS A 156 -13.81 8.75 -9.18
CA HIS A 156 -13.36 9.47 -8.00
C HIS A 156 -12.74 10.84 -8.30
N VAL A 157 -12.77 11.72 -7.31
CA VAL A 157 -12.07 13.00 -7.34
C VAL A 157 -11.08 13.05 -6.20
N VAL A 158 -9.86 13.47 -6.53
CA VAL A 158 -8.77 13.62 -5.57
C VAL A 158 -8.24 15.03 -5.64
N TRP A 159 -8.07 15.65 -4.49
CA TRP A 159 -7.49 16.97 -4.35
C TRP A 159 -6.12 16.87 -3.65
N LEU A 160 -5.05 17.17 -4.37
CA LEU A 160 -3.70 17.25 -3.81
C LEU A 160 -3.52 18.62 -3.14
N ASN A 161 -3.46 18.62 -1.81
CA ASN A 161 -3.36 19.83 -1.00
C ASN A 161 -1.90 20.20 -0.72
N PHE A 162 -1.39 21.18 -1.46
CA PHE A 162 -0.08 21.81 -1.24
C PHE A 162 -0.18 23.13 -0.45
N ALA A 163 -1.39 23.55 -0.06
CA ALA A 163 -1.60 24.70 0.81
C ALA A 163 -1.34 24.32 2.29
N ASP A 164 -1.70 25.21 3.23
CA ASP A 164 -1.61 24.88 4.65
C ASP A 164 -2.69 23.86 5.07
N GLY A 165 -2.43 23.19 6.20
CA GLY A 165 -3.37 22.28 6.84
C GLY A 165 -3.49 22.60 8.32
N ARG A 166 -4.72 22.63 8.84
CA ARG A 166 -5.02 22.89 10.26
C ARG A 166 -5.86 21.75 10.82
N ASP A 167 -5.45 21.24 11.99
CA ASP A 167 -6.11 20.13 12.67
C ASP A 167 -6.35 18.91 11.75
N VAL A 168 -5.42 18.63 10.82
CA VAL A 168 -5.53 17.52 9.87
C VAL A 168 -5.41 16.21 10.62
N ARG A 169 -6.44 15.37 10.56
CA ARG A 169 -6.49 14.05 11.21
C ARG A 169 -6.52 13.00 10.13
N VAL A 170 -5.58 12.06 10.21
CA VAL A 170 -5.52 10.90 9.32
C VAL A 170 -5.40 9.64 10.16
N HIS A 171 -6.19 8.62 9.83
CA HIS A 171 -6.21 7.31 10.48
C HIS A 171 -6.42 7.38 12.01
N GLY A 172 -7.24 8.33 12.47
CA GLY A 172 -7.51 8.53 13.89
C GLY A 172 -6.31 8.99 14.73
N ARG A 173 -5.19 9.37 14.11
CA ARG A 173 -4.02 9.94 14.81
C ARG A 173 -4.33 11.34 15.35
N ASP A 174 -3.47 11.77 16.27
CA ASP A 174 -3.47 13.14 16.75
C ASP A 174 -3.35 14.13 15.58
N PRO A 175 -4.05 15.27 15.67
CA PRO A 175 -4.11 16.21 14.57
C PRO A 175 -2.74 16.86 14.31
N VAL A 176 -2.44 17.08 13.04
CA VAL A 176 -1.22 17.76 12.59
C VAL A 176 -1.60 19.11 11.97
N THR A 177 -0.78 20.12 12.22
CA THR A 177 -0.89 21.45 11.58
C THR A 177 0.42 21.76 10.88
N PHE A 178 0.35 22.22 9.64
CA PHE A 178 1.51 22.51 8.80
C PHE A 178 1.24 23.73 7.92
N GLY A 179 2.32 24.43 7.55
CA GLY A 179 2.25 25.52 6.56
C GLY A 179 2.19 24.98 5.13
N PRO A 180 2.10 25.87 4.12
CA PRO A 180 2.11 25.45 2.71
C PRO A 180 3.35 24.63 2.36
N PHE A 181 3.22 23.74 1.37
CA PHE A 181 4.32 22.95 0.86
C PHE A 181 5.50 23.84 0.45
N ASP A 182 6.66 23.60 1.05
CA ASP A 182 7.92 24.26 0.75
C ASP A 182 9.02 23.22 0.65
N ALA A 183 9.62 23.06 -0.54
CA ALA A 183 10.70 22.10 -0.74
C ALA A 183 11.96 22.42 0.09
N GLY A 184 12.12 23.67 0.55
CA GLY A 184 13.19 24.07 1.46
C GLY A 184 13.20 23.30 2.79
N VAL A 185 12.06 22.74 3.22
CA VAL A 185 11.98 21.91 4.45
C VAL A 185 12.69 20.56 4.29
N ILE A 186 12.83 20.08 3.05
CA ILE A 186 13.56 18.84 2.72
C ILE A 186 15.07 19.14 2.71
N GLY A 187 15.47 20.30 2.20
CA GLY A 187 16.86 20.72 2.11
C GLY A 187 17.04 22.08 1.45
N ALA A 188 18.11 22.79 1.83
CA ALA A 188 18.39 24.14 1.33
C ALA A 188 18.65 24.16 -0.20
N GLU A 189 19.17 23.07 -0.75
CA GLU A 189 19.37 22.85 -2.18
C GLU A 189 18.07 22.82 -3.00
N TYR A 190 16.93 22.54 -2.37
CA TYR A 190 15.61 22.56 -3.02
C TYR A 190 14.86 23.88 -2.79
N ALA A 191 15.42 24.79 -1.98
CA ALA A 191 14.81 26.10 -1.77
C ALA A 191 14.69 26.85 -3.11
N GLY A 192 13.49 27.37 -3.40
CA GLY A 192 13.18 28.02 -4.68
C GLY A 192 12.77 27.06 -5.81
N GLN A 193 12.82 25.75 -5.59
CA GLN A 193 12.36 24.73 -6.55
C GLN A 193 10.96 24.19 -6.24
N THR A 194 10.28 24.76 -5.25
CA THR A 194 8.97 24.31 -4.76
C THR A 194 7.94 24.12 -5.88
N GLN A 195 7.76 25.10 -6.78
CA GLN A 195 6.77 24.96 -7.86
C GLN A 195 7.14 23.85 -8.86
N ALA A 196 8.41 23.77 -9.25
CA ALA A 196 8.87 22.73 -10.18
C ALA A 196 8.63 21.32 -9.61
N ILE A 197 8.89 21.14 -8.31
CA ILE A 197 8.64 19.88 -7.60
C ILE A 197 7.13 19.58 -7.56
N LYS A 198 6.27 20.55 -7.23
CA LYS A 198 4.81 20.36 -7.26
C LYS A 198 4.30 19.96 -8.65
N ASP A 199 4.76 20.62 -9.70
CA ASP A 199 4.35 20.34 -11.07
C ASP A 199 4.73 18.91 -11.49
N LEU A 200 5.92 18.46 -11.08
CA LEU A 200 6.37 17.09 -11.31
C LEU A 200 5.57 16.06 -10.50
N ILE A 201 5.26 16.34 -9.23
CA ILE A 201 4.39 15.50 -8.41
C ILE A 201 3.02 15.35 -9.07
N MET A 202 2.38 16.46 -9.43
CA MET A 202 1.08 16.47 -10.11
C MET A 202 1.12 15.65 -11.41
N ALA A 203 2.18 15.81 -12.20
CA ALA A 203 2.33 15.10 -13.47
C ALA A 203 2.55 13.59 -13.29
N ALA A 204 3.27 13.17 -12.24
CA ALA A 204 3.52 11.77 -11.93
C ALA A 204 2.26 11.09 -11.38
N VAL A 205 1.59 11.67 -10.38
CA VAL A 205 0.33 11.11 -9.84
C VAL A 205 -0.74 10.99 -10.92
N ARG A 206 -0.90 12.02 -11.77
CA ARG A 206 -1.82 11.95 -12.93
C ARG A 206 -1.43 10.85 -13.91
N LEU A 207 -0.15 10.55 -14.05
CA LEU A 207 0.34 9.50 -14.95
C LEU A 207 0.02 8.11 -14.41
N ASP A 208 0.27 7.87 -13.13
CA ASP A 208 0.04 6.57 -12.47
C ASP A 208 -1.43 6.16 -12.53
N TYR A 209 -2.30 7.15 -12.40
CA TYR A 209 -3.75 6.96 -12.42
C TYR A 209 -4.39 7.22 -13.78
N ALA A 210 -3.58 7.54 -14.81
CA ALA A 210 -4.08 7.98 -16.10
C ALA A 210 -5.08 7.00 -16.72
N ALA A 211 -5.00 5.69 -16.40
CA ALA A 211 -5.83 4.65 -16.97
C ALA A 211 -7.27 4.56 -16.42
N TYR A 212 -7.54 5.20 -15.29
CA TYR A 212 -8.75 5.01 -14.50
C TYR A 212 -9.65 6.24 -14.51
N ASP A 213 -10.92 6.07 -14.18
CA ASP A 213 -11.89 7.18 -14.11
C ASP A 213 -11.70 7.99 -12.82
N ILE A 214 -10.67 8.84 -12.80
CA ILE A 214 -10.29 9.65 -11.65
C ILE A 214 -9.79 11.02 -12.07
N ASP A 215 -10.27 12.05 -11.39
CA ASP A 215 -9.83 13.42 -11.58
C ASP A 215 -8.86 13.82 -10.46
N VAL A 216 -7.63 14.18 -10.84
CA VAL A 216 -6.58 14.64 -9.91
C VAL A 216 -6.40 16.14 -10.04
N LEU A 217 -6.82 16.86 -9.00
CA LEU A 217 -6.86 18.32 -8.88
C LEU A 217 -5.82 18.81 -7.88
N SER A 218 -5.47 20.09 -7.94
CA SER A 218 -4.48 20.71 -7.06
C SER A 218 -5.04 21.91 -6.30
N SER A 219 -4.54 22.14 -5.09
CA SER A 219 -4.76 23.41 -4.38
C SER A 219 -4.16 24.63 -5.08
N ASP A 220 -3.16 24.44 -5.95
CA ASP A 220 -2.57 25.53 -6.73
C ASP A 220 -3.50 25.97 -7.89
N ASP A 221 -4.40 25.08 -8.34
CA ASP A 221 -5.34 25.34 -9.44
C ASP A 221 -6.64 26.02 -8.96
N GLY A 222 -6.93 25.99 -7.66
CA GLY A 222 -8.15 26.56 -7.10
C GLY A 222 -8.52 26.00 -5.72
N PRO A 223 -9.70 26.42 -5.18
CA PRO A 223 -10.22 25.87 -3.93
C PRO A 223 -10.54 24.37 -4.07
N PRO A 224 -10.72 23.64 -2.95
CA PRO A 224 -11.19 22.26 -2.98
C PRO A 224 -12.50 22.12 -3.77
N PRO A 225 -12.75 20.98 -4.43
CA PRO A 225 -14.01 20.71 -5.11
C PRO A 225 -15.21 20.74 -4.16
N ASP A 226 -16.36 21.20 -4.65
CA ASP A 226 -17.63 21.15 -3.90
C ASP A 226 -18.21 19.72 -3.84
N GLU A 227 -17.85 18.84 -4.78
CA GLU A 227 -18.26 17.43 -4.78
C GLU A 227 -17.43 16.59 -3.79
N PRO A 228 -17.94 15.44 -3.30
CA PRO A 228 -17.16 14.54 -2.46
C PRO A 228 -15.84 14.14 -3.13
N HIS A 229 -14.75 14.34 -2.42
CA HIS A 229 -13.39 14.05 -2.89
C HIS A 229 -12.50 13.56 -1.75
N SER A 230 -11.50 12.76 -2.07
CA SER A 230 -10.42 12.47 -1.13
C SER A 230 -9.35 13.56 -1.20
N VAL A 231 -8.61 13.75 -0.10
CA VAL A 231 -7.53 14.75 -0.01
C VAL A 231 -6.21 14.06 0.26
N VAL A 232 -5.17 14.40 -0.50
CA VAL A 232 -3.79 14.01 -0.17
C VAL A 232 -3.02 15.27 0.25
N HIS A 233 -2.69 15.37 1.53
CA HIS A 233 -2.00 16.50 2.11
C HIS A 233 -0.48 16.40 1.94
N PHE A 234 0.18 17.49 1.59
CA PHE A 234 1.65 17.55 1.52
C PHE A 234 2.20 18.49 2.60
N GLY A 235 2.62 17.92 3.73
CA GLY A 235 3.18 18.69 4.83
C GLY A 235 3.40 17.89 6.10
N GLY A 236 3.79 18.57 7.17
CA GLY A 236 4.06 17.93 8.46
C GLY A 236 5.37 17.13 8.50
N TYR A 237 5.56 16.42 9.61
CA TYR A 237 6.73 15.58 9.88
C TYR A 237 6.31 14.41 10.77
N ASP A 238 6.74 13.21 10.42
CA ASP A 238 6.68 12.05 11.28
C ASP A 238 8.04 11.33 11.21
N PRO A 239 8.74 11.08 12.34
CA PRO A 239 10.07 10.49 12.32
C PRO A 239 10.11 9.04 11.80
N THR A 240 8.95 8.41 11.63
CA THR A 240 8.83 7.00 11.28
C THR A 240 8.10 6.79 9.95
N LEU A 241 7.16 7.67 9.57
CA LEU A 241 6.35 7.48 8.36
C LEU A 241 6.69 8.48 7.26
N LEU A 242 6.68 8.01 6.00
CA LEU A 242 6.71 8.87 4.82
C LEU A 242 5.32 9.34 4.41
N GLY A 243 4.31 8.51 4.62
CA GLY A 243 2.92 8.83 4.39
C GLY A 243 1.99 8.03 5.29
N LEU A 244 0.71 8.39 5.25
CA LEU A 244 -0.36 7.68 5.93
C LEU A 244 -1.70 7.97 5.25
N ALA A 245 -2.51 6.93 5.06
CA ALA A 245 -3.89 7.02 4.59
C ALA A 245 -4.89 6.69 5.70
N ASP A 246 -6.10 7.26 5.62
CA ASP A 246 -7.18 7.01 6.59
C ASP A 246 -7.53 5.53 6.71
N SER A 247 -7.53 4.80 5.60
CA SER A 247 -7.83 3.36 5.58
C SER A 247 -7.56 2.74 4.21
N VAL A 248 -7.85 1.44 4.08
CA VAL A 248 -7.96 0.77 2.78
C VAL A 248 -9.42 0.73 2.33
N ASP A 249 -9.82 1.60 1.39
CA ASP A 249 -11.21 1.76 0.97
C ASP A 249 -11.58 0.97 -0.26
N ARG A 250 -11.96 -0.28 0.00
CA ARG A 250 -12.32 -1.21 -1.06
C ARG A 250 -13.59 -0.75 -1.77
N TYR A 251 -13.49 -0.65 -3.09
CA TYR A 251 -14.56 -0.24 -3.98
C TYR A 251 -14.97 1.23 -3.86
N ASN A 252 -14.10 2.09 -3.32
CA ASN A 252 -14.32 3.52 -3.27
C ASN A 252 -15.70 3.87 -2.65
N VAL A 253 -16.02 3.24 -1.52
CA VAL A 253 -17.28 3.44 -0.82
C VAL A 253 -17.27 4.69 0.05
N ARG A 254 -16.10 5.21 0.40
CA ARG A 254 -15.89 6.44 1.17
C ARG A 254 -15.16 7.47 0.30
N LEU A 255 -15.94 8.39 -0.26
CA LEU A 255 -15.44 9.41 -1.18
C LEU A 255 -14.82 10.63 -0.49
N SER A 256 -14.63 10.61 0.83
CA SER A 256 -14.20 11.77 1.61
C SER A 256 -13.23 11.35 2.69
N GLU A 257 -12.15 10.72 2.25
CA GLU A 257 -11.04 10.28 3.09
C GLU A 257 -9.81 11.14 2.86
N SER A 258 -8.91 11.11 3.82
CA SER A 258 -7.67 11.86 3.79
C SER A 258 -6.46 10.93 3.81
N ALA A 259 -5.41 11.39 3.16
CA ALA A 259 -4.06 10.89 3.29
C ALA A 259 -3.09 12.06 3.50
N ILE A 260 -1.90 11.78 4.00
CA ILE A 260 -0.83 12.75 4.19
C ILE A 260 0.51 12.18 3.75
N VAL A 261 1.30 12.99 3.06
CA VAL A 261 2.72 12.77 2.79
C VAL A 261 3.50 13.68 3.74
N TYR A 262 4.29 13.08 4.64
CA TYR A 262 5.08 13.80 5.65
C TYR A 262 6.35 14.38 5.05
N VAL A 263 6.21 15.52 4.37
CA VAL A 263 7.28 16.15 3.58
C VAL A 263 8.56 16.40 4.39
N GLY A 264 8.45 16.79 5.67
CA GLY A 264 9.62 17.01 6.51
C GLY A 264 10.48 15.76 6.73
N THR A 265 9.89 14.56 6.65
CA THR A 265 10.59 13.28 6.88
C THR A 265 11.66 13.02 5.82
N PHE A 266 11.45 13.53 4.60
CA PHE A 266 12.38 13.38 3.49
C PHE A 266 13.71 14.13 3.69
N ALA A 267 13.81 15.05 4.66
CA ALA A 267 15.08 15.68 5.03
C ALA A 267 16.13 14.66 5.51
N ALA A 268 15.71 13.50 6.00
CA ALA A 268 16.61 12.40 6.37
C ALA A 268 17.41 11.85 5.17
N TYR A 269 16.90 12.01 3.95
CA TYR A 269 17.52 11.48 2.72
C TYR A 269 18.41 12.49 2.00
N ARG A 270 18.63 13.66 2.61
CA ARG A 270 19.47 14.72 2.04
C ARG A 270 20.89 14.25 1.68
N SER A 271 21.46 13.36 2.47
CA SER A 271 22.80 12.80 2.25
C SER A 271 22.93 12.00 0.95
N LEU A 272 21.81 11.57 0.35
CA LEU A 272 21.80 10.88 -0.93
C LEU A 272 22.06 11.83 -2.12
N GLY A 273 21.95 13.15 -1.92
CA GLY A 273 22.23 14.14 -2.96
C GLY A 273 21.28 14.04 -4.15
N LEU A 274 20.01 13.69 -3.91
CA LEU A 274 18.98 13.60 -4.93
C LEU A 274 18.79 14.95 -5.65
N SER A 275 18.49 14.88 -6.94
CA SER A 275 18.00 16.04 -7.69
C SER A 275 16.59 16.42 -7.27
N ALA A 276 16.15 17.65 -7.60
CA ALA A 276 14.77 18.07 -7.36
C ALA A 276 13.76 17.16 -8.09
N ASP A 277 14.11 16.67 -9.28
CA ASP A 277 13.28 15.75 -10.06
C ASP A 277 13.12 14.39 -9.34
N GLU A 278 14.19 13.87 -8.76
CA GLU A 278 14.16 12.62 -7.98
C GLU A 278 13.38 12.77 -6.68
N VAL A 279 13.52 13.90 -5.99
CA VAL A 279 12.68 14.20 -4.81
C VAL A 279 11.21 14.31 -5.20
N ALA A 280 10.90 14.93 -6.34
CA ALA A 280 9.53 15.03 -6.82
C ALA A 280 8.93 13.66 -7.16
N VAL A 281 9.70 12.77 -7.82
CA VAL A 281 9.27 11.39 -8.10
C VAL A 281 9.03 10.62 -6.80
N MET A 282 9.95 10.75 -5.85
CA MET A 282 9.84 10.10 -4.54
C MET A 282 8.58 10.53 -3.78
N LEU A 283 8.29 11.84 -3.75
CA LEU A 283 7.06 12.37 -3.15
C LEU A 283 5.80 11.93 -3.91
N ALA A 284 5.87 11.84 -5.23
CA ALA A 284 4.76 11.39 -6.07
C ALA A 284 4.45 9.91 -5.85
N ASN A 285 5.45 9.04 -5.78
CA ASN A 285 5.28 7.62 -5.51
C ASN A 285 4.59 7.41 -4.15
N VAL A 286 5.04 8.12 -3.10
CA VAL A 286 4.36 8.07 -1.79
C VAL A 286 2.92 8.59 -1.89
N ALA A 287 2.68 9.71 -2.57
CA ALA A 287 1.31 10.21 -2.75
C ALA A 287 0.41 9.22 -3.51
N SER A 288 0.93 8.58 -4.56
CA SER A 288 0.23 7.55 -5.33
C SER A 288 -0.03 6.29 -4.51
N HIS A 289 0.91 5.90 -3.64
CA HIS A 289 0.81 4.80 -2.68
C HIS A 289 -0.32 5.05 -1.67
N GLU A 290 -0.30 6.21 -1.01
CA GLU A 290 -1.34 6.55 -0.02
C GLU A 290 -2.72 6.68 -0.67
N LEU A 291 -2.79 7.26 -1.87
CA LEU A 291 -4.03 7.27 -2.65
C LEU A 291 -4.49 5.84 -3.03
N GLY A 292 -3.54 4.93 -3.26
CA GLY A 292 -3.82 3.53 -3.55
C GLY A 292 -4.60 2.87 -2.41
N HIS A 293 -4.23 3.15 -1.16
CA HIS A 293 -5.00 2.69 0.01
C HIS A 293 -6.43 3.23 0.01
N LEU A 294 -6.62 4.53 -0.23
CA LEU A 294 -7.95 5.13 -0.35
C LEU A 294 -8.77 4.58 -1.53
N LEU A 295 -8.17 3.74 -2.38
CA LEU A 295 -8.81 3.07 -3.51
C LEU A 295 -8.86 1.55 -3.38
N GLY A 296 -8.49 1.03 -2.20
CA GLY A 296 -8.64 -0.37 -1.83
C GLY A 296 -7.42 -1.25 -2.05
N LEU A 297 -6.25 -0.66 -2.30
CA LEU A 297 -4.98 -1.37 -2.47
C LEU A 297 -4.29 -1.63 -1.12
N TYR A 298 -3.54 -2.71 -1.04
CA TYR A 298 -2.74 -3.14 0.11
C TYR A 298 -1.25 -3.16 -0.24
N HIS A 299 -0.41 -3.20 0.78
CA HIS A 299 1.04 -3.28 0.56
C HIS A 299 1.46 -4.54 -0.19
N THR A 300 2.46 -4.36 -1.05
CA THR A 300 3.14 -5.41 -1.79
C THR A 300 4.63 -5.44 -1.43
N ALA A 301 5.32 -6.45 -1.94
CA ALA A 301 6.75 -6.69 -1.75
C ALA A 301 7.44 -6.86 -3.12
N ASP A 302 7.36 -5.83 -3.96
CA ASP A 302 8.03 -5.71 -5.27
C ASP A 302 8.45 -4.26 -5.47
N ALA A 303 9.75 -3.95 -5.36
CA ALA A 303 10.26 -2.57 -5.42
C ALA A 303 9.87 -1.76 -6.68
N ASP A 304 9.43 -2.42 -7.76
CA ASP A 304 8.93 -1.74 -8.96
C ASP A 304 7.43 -1.36 -8.87
N ASP A 305 6.70 -1.86 -7.88
CA ASP A 305 5.28 -1.62 -7.65
C ASP A 305 5.05 -0.39 -6.76
N ILE A 306 4.03 0.42 -7.07
CA ILE A 306 3.71 1.62 -6.26
C ILE A 306 3.32 1.25 -4.84
N MET A 307 2.68 0.09 -4.65
CA MET A 307 2.22 -0.37 -3.33
C MET A 307 3.33 -1.04 -2.51
N ASP A 308 4.57 -1.02 -2.97
CA ASP A 308 5.68 -1.67 -2.29
C ASP A 308 6.09 -0.97 -1.00
N THR A 309 6.60 -1.79 -0.07
CA THR A 309 7.14 -1.35 1.21
C THR A 309 8.51 -1.94 1.52
N THR A 310 9.10 -2.68 0.57
CA THR A 310 10.36 -3.42 0.76
C THR A 310 11.55 -2.77 0.05
N GLY A 311 11.28 -1.85 -0.87
CA GLY A 311 12.23 -1.10 -1.65
C GLY A 311 13.04 -0.14 -0.80
N SER A 312 14.23 0.18 -1.32
CA SER A 312 15.08 1.22 -0.76
C SER A 312 14.60 2.61 -1.17
N VAL A 313 15.17 3.65 -0.56
CA VAL A 313 14.93 5.04 -0.96
C VAL A 313 15.29 5.29 -2.43
N TRP A 314 16.26 4.56 -2.98
CA TRP A 314 16.62 4.68 -4.39
C TRP A 314 15.54 4.14 -5.31
N ASP A 315 14.88 3.05 -4.91
CA ASP A 315 13.75 2.47 -5.64
C ASP A 315 12.55 3.43 -5.57
N LEU A 316 12.32 4.05 -4.41
CA LEU A 316 11.29 5.07 -4.23
C LEU A 316 11.54 6.34 -5.08
N ALA A 317 12.80 6.69 -5.35
CA ALA A 317 13.15 7.79 -6.26
C ALA A 317 13.15 7.38 -7.75
N ASP A 318 13.00 6.08 -8.04
CA ASP A 318 12.83 5.59 -9.41
C ASP A 318 11.34 5.55 -9.81
N SER A 319 11.08 5.29 -11.09
CA SER A 319 9.72 5.15 -11.59
C SER A 319 9.14 3.81 -11.16
N GLN A 320 8.11 3.86 -10.32
CA GLN A 320 7.26 2.73 -10.00
C GLN A 320 6.00 2.75 -10.89
N ALA A 321 5.26 1.66 -10.89
CA ALA A 321 3.93 1.59 -11.53
C ALA A 321 3.06 0.57 -10.80
N PHE A 322 1.73 0.77 -10.82
CA PHE A 322 0.81 -0.26 -10.32
C PHE A 322 0.99 -1.57 -11.08
N ARG A 323 1.27 -2.64 -10.33
CA ARG A 323 1.57 -3.96 -10.88
C ARG A 323 0.75 -5.04 -10.20
N ARG A 324 0.90 -6.24 -10.73
CA ARG A 324 0.57 -7.45 -9.99
C ARG A 324 1.81 -7.92 -9.24
N ALA A 325 1.79 -7.85 -7.92
CA ALA A 325 2.95 -8.10 -7.08
C ALA A 325 2.61 -8.98 -5.89
N LYS A 326 3.62 -9.57 -5.25
CA LYS A 326 3.43 -10.40 -4.05
C LYS A 326 2.93 -9.53 -2.90
N LEU A 327 1.99 -10.02 -2.11
CA LEU A 327 1.59 -9.33 -0.89
C LEU A 327 2.77 -9.19 0.08
N GLU A 328 2.82 -8.04 0.75
CA GLU A 328 3.69 -7.87 1.90
C GLU A 328 3.22 -8.81 3.04
N PRO A 329 4.14 -9.49 3.76
CA PRO A 329 3.76 -10.50 4.76
C PRO A 329 2.82 -10.04 5.88
N SER A 330 2.84 -8.77 6.28
CA SER A 330 1.90 -8.19 7.25
C SER A 330 0.48 -8.03 6.69
N VAL A 331 0.30 -7.97 5.36
CA VAL A 331 -1.01 -8.07 4.72
C VAL A 331 -1.52 -9.50 4.80
N PHE A 332 -0.81 -10.44 4.17
CA PHE A 332 -1.03 -11.87 4.32
C PHE A 332 0.26 -12.61 3.93
N PRO A 333 0.62 -13.74 4.58
CA PRO A 333 1.91 -14.41 4.31
C PRO A 333 2.13 -14.95 2.88
N THR A 334 1.08 -15.03 2.07
CA THR A 334 1.10 -15.53 0.68
C THR A 334 0.07 -14.79 -0.17
N GLY A 335 0.13 -14.99 -1.48
CA GLY A 335 -0.79 -14.40 -2.44
C GLY A 335 -0.21 -13.15 -3.10
N MET A 336 -1.01 -12.58 -3.98
CA MET A 336 -0.66 -11.47 -4.84
C MET A 336 -1.69 -10.36 -4.67
N GLU A 337 -1.29 -9.11 -4.88
CA GLU A 337 -2.23 -8.05 -5.23
C GLU A 337 -2.15 -7.80 -6.73
N ASN A 338 -3.30 -7.63 -7.38
CA ASN A 338 -3.39 -7.20 -8.78
C ASN A 338 -3.93 -5.76 -8.83
N SER A 339 -3.08 -4.78 -8.49
CA SER A 339 -3.51 -3.40 -8.30
C SER A 339 -4.19 -2.81 -9.54
N PRO A 340 -3.74 -3.05 -10.79
CA PRO A 340 -4.44 -2.56 -11.97
C PRO A 340 -5.87 -3.10 -12.11
N GLU A 341 -6.08 -4.38 -11.81
CA GLU A 341 -7.43 -4.98 -11.87
C GLU A 341 -8.32 -4.42 -10.76
N ILE A 342 -7.80 -4.27 -9.53
CA ILE A 342 -8.56 -3.69 -8.42
C ILE A 342 -8.94 -2.25 -8.73
N LEU A 343 -8.02 -1.43 -9.23
CA LEU A 343 -8.31 -0.05 -9.64
C LEU A 343 -9.33 0.02 -10.77
N GLN A 344 -9.25 -0.87 -11.77
CA GLN A 344 -10.28 -0.97 -12.81
C GLN A 344 -11.66 -1.33 -12.24
N GLN A 345 -11.72 -2.26 -11.27
CA GLN A 345 -12.97 -2.63 -10.62
C GLN A 345 -13.52 -1.52 -9.72
N THR A 346 -12.64 -0.76 -9.08
CA THR A 346 -12.98 0.33 -8.15
C THR A 346 -13.43 1.58 -8.90
N LEU A 347 -12.62 2.08 -9.84
CA LEU A 347 -12.83 3.35 -10.54
C LEU A 347 -13.51 3.19 -11.89
N GLY A 348 -13.26 2.07 -12.58
CA GLY A 348 -13.55 1.92 -13.99
C GLY A 348 -12.37 2.41 -14.84
N VAL A 349 -12.44 2.13 -16.14
CA VAL A 349 -11.45 2.66 -17.10
C VAL A 349 -11.91 4.01 -17.60
N SER A 350 -10.99 4.98 -17.65
CA SER A 350 -11.36 6.29 -18.17
C SER A 350 -11.66 6.23 -19.66
N SER A 351 -12.73 6.89 -20.07
CA SER A 351 -13.18 6.94 -21.48
C SER A 351 -12.16 7.62 -22.41
N SER A 352 -11.29 8.49 -21.87
CA SER A 352 -10.24 9.19 -22.63
C SER A 352 -8.98 8.33 -22.84
N VAL A 353 -8.82 7.24 -22.07
CA VAL A 353 -7.64 6.37 -22.02
C VAL A 353 -7.60 5.33 -23.11
N ALA A 354 -8.76 4.95 -23.65
CA ALA A 354 -8.82 4.11 -24.84
C ALA A 354 -8.01 4.69 -26.03
N LYS A 355 -7.60 5.97 -25.98
CA LYS A 355 -6.81 6.64 -27.02
C LYS A 355 -5.43 7.17 -26.62
N LEU A 356 -5.04 7.26 -25.34
CA LEU A 356 -3.84 8.03 -24.93
C LEU A 356 -2.77 7.27 -24.12
N SER A 357 -3.05 6.11 -23.50
CA SER A 357 -2.20 5.59 -22.42
C SER A 357 -0.90 4.85 -22.80
N ALA A 358 -0.72 4.41 -24.05
CA ALA A 358 0.48 3.63 -24.38
C ALA A 358 1.69 4.47 -24.82
N GLN A 359 1.49 5.68 -25.34
CA GLN A 359 2.52 6.37 -26.12
C GLN A 359 3.15 7.57 -25.39
N SER A 360 2.36 8.34 -24.64
CA SER A 360 2.85 9.51 -23.88
C SER A 360 3.58 9.09 -22.59
N ALA A 361 3.05 8.11 -21.87
CA ALA A 361 3.67 7.52 -20.69
C ALA A 361 5.07 6.95 -21.00
N ARG A 362 5.17 6.15 -22.07
CA ARG A 362 6.45 5.57 -22.52
C ARG A 362 7.46 6.63 -22.96
N THR A 363 7.02 7.71 -23.59
CA THR A 363 7.94 8.76 -24.09
C THR A 363 8.51 9.58 -22.94
N LYS A 364 7.71 9.88 -21.90
CA LYS A 364 8.16 10.64 -20.73
C LYS A 364 9.02 9.77 -19.79
N LEU A 365 8.65 8.51 -19.56
CA LEU A 365 9.50 7.53 -18.87
C LEU A 365 10.81 7.26 -19.62
N ALA A 366 10.78 7.18 -20.96
CA ALA A 366 12.00 6.99 -21.76
C ALA A 366 12.90 8.24 -21.75
N ALA A 367 12.33 9.44 -21.68
CA ALA A 367 13.11 10.67 -21.51
C ALA A 367 13.80 10.72 -20.14
N LEU A 368 13.08 10.35 -19.07
CA LEU A 368 13.64 10.27 -17.71
C LEU A 368 14.68 9.13 -17.58
N ARG A 369 14.40 7.94 -18.13
CA ARG A 369 15.39 6.84 -18.21
C ARG A 369 16.61 7.20 -19.07
N GLY A 370 16.42 7.94 -20.16
CA GLY A 370 17.51 8.35 -21.05
C GLY A 370 18.46 9.33 -20.39
N ALA A 371 17.91 10.31 -19.64
CA ALA A 371 18.70 11.21 -18.81
C ALA A 371 19.45 10.46 -17.69
N ARG A 372 18.81 9.48 -17.05
CA ARG A 372 19.40 8.66 -15.97
C ARG A 372 20.46 7.67 -16.46
N GLN A 373 20.28 7.00 -17.60
CA GLN A 373 21.28 6.10 -18.17
C GLN A 373 22.55 6.82 -18.62
N PHE A 374 22.45 8.11 -18.97
CA PHE A 374 23.61 8.95 -19.22
C PHE A 374 24.38 9.23 -17.92
N SER A 375 23.68 9.62 -16.85
CA SER A 375 24.29 9.86 -15.53
C SER A 375 24.87 8.60 -14.87
N ALA A 376 24.20 7.45 -15.01
CA ALA A 376 24.66 6.17 -14.48
C ALA A 376 25.91 5.61 -15.18
N ARG A 377 26.25 6.09 -16.38
CA ARG A 377 27.47 5.68 -17.11
C ARG A 377 28.70 6.51 -16.75
N GLU A 378 28.54 7.64 -16.07
CA GLU A 378 29.63 8.57 -15.73
C GLU A 378 30.08 8.51 -14.26
N LEU A 379 29.40 7.75 -13.40
CA LEU A 379 29.79 7.61 -12.00
C LEU A 379 30.10 6.15 -11.64
N ARG A 380 31.41 5.85 -11.56
CA ARG A 380 31.94 4.59 -11.02
C ARG A 380 31.68 4.53 -9.51
N HIS A 381 30.99 3.47 -9.10
CA HIS A 381 30.73 2.91 -7.78
C HIS A 381 31.32 3.59 -6.53
N ALA A 382 30.43 3.86 -5.56
CA ALA A 382 30.54 3.39 -4.18
C ALA A 382 29.20 3.57 -3.44
N CYS A 383 28.59 2.48 -2.95
CA CYS A 383 27.85 2.54 -1.69
C CYS A 383 28.29 1.34 -0.84
N GLY A 384 28.82 1.64 0.34
CA GLY A 384 29.08 0.63 1.35
C GLY A 384 27.77 0.28 2.01
N THR A 385 27.38 -0.99 1.93
CA THR A 385 27.27 -1.92 3.06
C THR A 385 26.21 -2.98 2.72
N CYS A 386 26.55 -3.92 1.84
CA CYS A 386 25.83 -5.17 1.67
C CYS A 386 26.87 -6.29 1.54
N ALA A 387 27.15 -6.95 2.67
CA ALA A 387 27.94 -8.18 2.91
C ALA A 387 29.22 -7.97 3.75
N ASP A 388 29.11 -8.19 5.08
CA ASP A 388 29.82 -9.31 5.72
C ASP A 388 28.96 -9.86 6.88
N PRO A 389 28.77 -11.19 6.99
CA PRO A 389 28.21 -11.87 8.14
C PRO A 389 29.28 -12.01 9.25
N ASP A 390 28.85 -12.33 10.46
CA ASP A 390 29.66 -12.51 11.68
C ASP A 390 30.12 -11.20 12.36
N HIS A 391 29.21 -10.60 13.15
CA HIS A 391 29.38 -10.39 14.59
C HIS A 391 28.07 -9.97 15.28
#